data_AF-A0A2V5UYQ1-F1
#
_entry.id   AF-A0A2V5UYQ1-F1
#
_cell.length_a   1.000
_cell.length_b   1.000
_cell.length_c   1.000
_cell.angle_alpha   90.00
_cell.angle_beta   90.00
_cell.angle_gamma   90.00
#
_symmetry.space_group_name_H-M   'P 1'
#
loop_
_entity.id
_entity.type
_entity.pdbx_description
1 polymer ?
#
loop_
_entity_poly.entity_id
_entity_poly.type
_entity_poly.pdbx_seq_one_letter_code
_entity_poly.pdbx_strand_id
1 'polypeptide(L)'
;MKYLFRFVGKAVVAVILVLSVVAQAGPHSHPLDEDSALALLERTLKHDGVYTHRISLDCVGYGTEETTDAYFQFVLRENHNAKCGGDPETSPVINRYRVYRPSGKIEWLERIEDNWRPYNPSQIK
;
A
#
# COMPACT_ATOMS: atom_id res chain seq x y z
N MET A 1 -57.77 -2.86 61.84
CA MET A 1 -58.20 -3.98 60.97
C MET A 1 -57.23 -4.09 59.80
N LYS A 2 -56.76 -5.32 59.54
CA LYS A 2 -55.93 -5.70 58.37
C LYS A 2 -56.53 -5.18 57.08
N TYR A 3 -55.69 -4.84 56.09
CA TYR A 3 -55.61 -5.57 54.81
C TYR A 3 -54.31 -5.19 54.09
N LEU A 4 -53.38 -6.16 54.05
CA LEU A 4 -52.30 -6.22 53.07
C LEU A 4 -52.91 -6.37 51.68
N PHE A 5 -52.39 -5.65 50.69
CA PHE A 5 -52.25 -6.18 49.33
C PHE A 5 -50.90 -5.75 48.73
N ARG A 6 -50.07 -6.75 48.46
CA ARG A 6 -48.82 -6.68 47.69
C ARG A 6 -49.15 -6.61 46.20
N PHE A 7 -48.48 -5.73 45.44
CA PHE A 7 -48.23 -5.85 44.00
C PHE A 7 -46.90 -5.12 43.72
N VAL A 8 -45.77 -5.84 43.66
CA VAL A 8 -45.17 -6.45 42.46
C VAL A 8 -44.75 -5.40 41.42
N GLY A 9 -43.52 -4.92 41.63
CA GLY A 9 -42.44 -4.69 40.66
C GLY A 9 -42.75 -4.14 39.27
N LYS A 10 -42.07 -3.03 38.93
CA LYS A 10 -41.21 -2.94 37.73
C LYS A 10 -40.01 -2.05 38.06
N ALA A 11 -38.89 -2.65 38.47
CA ALA A 11 -37.60 -1.96 38.43
C ALA A 11 -37.22 -1.81 36.94
N VAL A 12 -37.27 -0.59 36.41
CA VAL A 12 -36.74 -0.29 35.09
C VAL A 12 -35.23 -0.19 35.23
N VAL A 13 -34.53 -1.30 34.99
CA VAL A 13 -33.07 -1.29 34.87
C VAL A 13 -32.75 -0.69 33.50
N ALA A 14 -32.35 0.57 33.49
CA ALA A 14 -31.78 1.20 32.31
C ALA A 14 -30.41 0.57 32.04
N VAL A 15 -30.37 -0.40 31.13
CA VAL A 15 -29.11 -0.98 30.65
C VAL A 15 -28.50 0.02 29.66
N ILE A 16 -27.57 0.84 30.16
CA ILE A 16 -26.73 1.68 29.31
C ILE A 16 -25.71 0.75 28.65
N LEU A 17 -25.97 0.37 27.40
CA LEU A 17 -24.97 -0.24 26.53
C LEU A 17 -23.94 0.84 26.19
N VAL A 18 -22.89 0.91 27.00
CA VAL A 18 -21.66 1.61 26.60
C VAL A 18 -21.08 0.79 25.47
N LEU A 19 -21.36 1.20 24.22
CA LEU A 19 -20.63 0.74 23.05
C LEU A 19 -19.20 1.24 23.19
N SER A 20 -18.38 0.45 23.87
CA SER A 20 -16.94 0.58 23.80
C SER A 20 -16.56 0.32 22.34
N VAL A 21 -16.44 1.40 21.56
CA VAL A 21 -15.70 1.34 20.29
C VAL A 21 -14.27 1.03 20.70
N VAL A 22 -13.96 -0.26 20.76
CA VAL A 22 -12.58 -0.72 20.73
C VAL A 22 -12.13 -0.37 19.33
N ALA A 23 -11.44 0.77 19.18
CA ALA A 23 -10.65 1.03 17.99
C ALA A 23 -9.66 -0.13 17.92
N GLN A 24 -9.99 -1.12 17.09
CA GLN A 24 -9.10 -2.21 16.79
C GLN A 24 -7.98 -1.56 16.01
N ALA A 25 -6.88 -1.21 16.70
CA ALA A 25 -5.61 -1.03 16.03
C ALA A 25 -5.44 -2.29 15.20
N GLY A 26 -5.44 -2.14 13.87
CA GLY A 26 -5.20 -3.25 12.97
C GLY A 26 -3.95 -3.99 13.43
N PRO A 27 -3.85 -5.31 13.20
CA PRO A 27 -2.70 -6.09 13.65
C PRO A 27 -1.44 -5.31 13.32
N HIS A 28 -0.60 -5.05 14.32
CA HIS A 28 0.70 -4.41 14.13
C HIS A 28 1.51 -5.33 13.21
N SER A 29 1.27 -5.21 11.90
CA SER A 29 2.04 -5.89 10.87
C SER A 29 3.45 -5.39 11.05
N HIS A 30 4.38 -6.34 11.20
CA HIS A 30 5.79 -6.03 11.15
C HIS A 30 6.05 -5.09 9.94
N PRO A 31 6.90 -4.06 10.09
CA PRO A 31 7.28 -3.23 8.95
C PRO A 31 7.72 -4.11 7.80
N LEU A 32 7.36 -3.73 6.56
CA LEU A 32 7.71 -4.50 5.37
C LEU A 32 9.23 -4.70 5.30
N ASP A 33 9.64 -5.93 5.02
CA ASP A 33 10.95 -6.21 4.44
C ASP A 33 10.98 -5.86 2.95
N GLU A 34 12.15 -5.96 2.33
CA GLU A 34 12.37 -5.52 0.95
C GLU A 34 11.54 -6.34 -0.04
N ASP A 35 11.51 -7.66 0.13
CA ASP A 35 10.76 -8.58 -0.72
C ASP A 35 9.25 -8.31 -0.65
N SER A 36 8.73 -8.09 0.56
CA SER A 36 7.32 -7.76 0.78
C SER A 36 6.95 -6.39 0.20
N ALA A 37 7.86 -5.41 0.30
CA ALA A 37 7.70 -4.08 -0.28
C ALA A 37 7.72 -4.12 -1.81
N LEU A 38 8.63 -4.89 -2.40
CA LEU A 38 8.70 -5.08 -3.85
C LEU A 38 7.46 -5.81 -4.38
N ALA A 39 7.06 -6.90 -3.73
CA ALA A 39 5.86 -7.65 -4.10
C ALA A 39 4.58 -6.80 -4.01
N LEU A 40 4.50 -5.90 -3.03
CA LEU A 40 3.42 -4.91 -2.92
C LEU A 40 3.42 -3.96 -4.12
N LEU A 41 4.59 -3.42 -4.49
CA LEU A 41 4.73 -2.53 -5.64
C LEU A 41 4.33 -3.22 -6.94
N GLU A 42 4.88 -4.41 -7.22
CA GLU A 42 4.58 -5.20 -8.41
C GLU A 42 3.08 -5.48 -8.55
N ARG A 43 2.45 -5.94 -7.46
CA ARG A 43 1.01 -6.22 -7.45
C ARG A 43 0.19 -4.97 -7.74
N THR A 44 0.55 -3.83 -7.15
CA THR A 44 -0.15 -2.57 -7.33
C THR A 44 -0.05 -2.09 -8.78
N LEU A 45 1.16 -2.06 -9.34
CA LEU A 45 1.38 -1.63 -10.73
C LEU A 45 0.67 -2.54 -11.74
N LYS A 46 0.66 -3.85 -11.49
CA LYS A 46 -0.07 -4.83 -12.31
C LYS A 46 -1.58 -4.66 -12.21
N HIS A 47 -2.11 -4.50 -11.01
CA HIS A 47 -3.55 -4.31 -10.77
C HIS A 47 -4.05 -3.04 -11.46
N ASP A 48 -3.29 -1.95 -11.38
CA ASP A 48 -3.70 -0.64 -11.91
C ASP A 48 -3.39 -0.48 -13.40
N GLY A 49 -2.67 -1.42 -14.02
CA GLY A 49 -2.36 -1.39 -15.45
C GLY A 49 -1.53 -0.19 -15.88
N VAL A 50 -0.71 0.39 -14.98
CA VAL A 50 0.02 1.65 -15.17
C VAL A 50 0.82 1.67 -16.48
N TYR A 51 1.41 0.53 -16.84
CA TYR A 51 2.30 0.41 -17.98
C TYR A 51 1.71 -0.37 -19.17
N THR A 52 0.46 -0.84 -19.09
CA THR A 52 -0.14 -1.78 -20.06
C THR A 52 -0.09 -1.30 -21.51
N HIS A 53 -0.12 0.02 -21.75
CA HIS A 53 -0.07 0.59 -23.10
C HIS A 53 1.34 0.92 -23.60
N ARG A 54 2.39 0.67 -22.80
CA ARG A 54 3.76 1.11 -23.08
C ARG A 54 4.74 -0.03 -23.11
N ILE A 55 4.68 -0.90 -22.11
CA ILE A 55 5.62 -2.01 -21.95
C ILE A 55 4.95 -3.14 -21.16
N SER A 56 5.23 -4.38 -21.55
CA SER A 56 4.84 -5.54 -20.76
C SER A 56 5.66 -5.56 -19.47
N LEU A 57 5.03 -5.82 -18.32
CA LEU A 57 5.77 -5.99 -17.05
C LEU A 57 6.77 -7.15 -17.09
N ASP A 58 6.62 -8.12 -18.02
CA ASP A 58 7.64 -9.16 -18.29
C ASP A 58 8.95 -8.60 -18.88
N CYS A 59 8.91 -7.39 -19.43
CA CYS A 59 10.03 -6.68 -20.04
C CYS A 59 10.57 -5.57 -19.15
N VAL A 60 10.31 -5.68 -17.86
CA VAL A 60 10.71 -4.72 -16.85
C VAL A 60 11.50 -5.43 -15.76
N GLY A 61 12.56 -4.79 -15.28
CA GLY A 61 13.34 -5.20 -14.12
C GLY A 61 13.19 -4.20 -12.98
N TYR A 62 13.24 -4.72 -11.75
CA TYR A 62 13.26 -3.92 -10.53
C TYR A 62 14.67 -3.98 -9.93
N GLY A 63 15.16 -2.84 -9.46
CA GLY A 63 16.38 -2.77 -8.64
C GLY A 63 16.15 -1.88 -7.43
N THR A 64 16.94 -2.05 -6.39
CA THR A 64 16.89 -1.23 -5.17
C THR A 64 18.00 -0.18 -5.22
N GLU A 65 17.65 1.09 -5.10
CA GLU A 65 18.60 2.20 -5.11
C GLU A 65 18.86 2.78 -3.72
N GLU A 66 17.89 2.68 -2.80
CA GLU A 66 18.02 3.18 -1.44
C GLU A 66 17.24 2.29 -0.47
N THR A 67 17.85 2.01 0.68
CA THR A 67 17.25 1.26 1.78
C THR A 67 17.44 2.06 3.07
N THR A 68 16.33 2.55 3.65
CA THR A 68 16.33 3.35 4.89
C THR A 68 15.42 2.71 5.93
N ASP A 69 15.44 3.15 7.19
CA ASP A 69 14.46 2.68 8.20
C ASP A 69 13.01 3.05 7.89
N ALA A 70 12.78 4.02 6.99
CA ALA A 70 11.45 4.50 6.63
C ALA A 70 10.89 3.83 5.37
N TYR A 71 11.72 3.57 4.35
CA TYR A 71 11.28 3.10 3.04
C TYR A 71 12.36 2.32 2.29
N PHE A 72 11.92 1.62 1.24
CA PHE A 72 12.76 1.14 0.14
C PHE A 72 12.51 1.98 -1.11
N GLN A 73 13.56 2.38 -1.81
CA GLN A 73 13.48 3.04 -3.11
C GLN A 73 13.81 2.05 -4.21
N PHE A 74 12.81 1.75 -5.04
CA PHE A 74 12.96 0.89 -6.21
C PHE A 74 13.09 1.72 -7.48
N VAL A 75 14.00 1.30 -8.35
CA VAL A 75 14.06 1.74 -9.75
C VAL A 75 13.42 0.68 -10.64
N LEU A 76 12.56 1.15 -11.53
CA LEU A 76 11.95 0.36 -12.58
C LEU A 76 12.70 0.60 -13.89
N ARG A 77 13.21 -0.46 -14.53
CA ARG A 77 13.99 -0.35 -15.77
C ARG A 77 13.47 -1.27 -16.85
N GLU A 78 13.67 -0.88 -18.10
CA GLU A 78 13.43 -1.77 -19.23
C GLU A 78 14.48 -2.90 -19.23
N ASN A 79 14.02 -4.12 -19.53
CA ASN A 79 14.86 -5.29 -19.71
C ASN A 79 15.06 -5.52 -21.21
N HIS A 80 16.20 -5.10 -21.74
CA HIS A 80 16.53 -5.29 -23.15
C HIS A 80 17.16 -6.66 -23.39
N ASN A 81 16.47 -7.49 -24.14
CA ASN A 81 16.91 -8.84 -24.51
C ASN A 81 16.18 -9.28 -25.79
N ALA A 82 16.47 -10.50 -26.28
CA ALA A 82 15.87 -11.01 -27.50
C ALA A 82 14.33 -11.09 -27.48
N LYS A 83 13.70 -11.26 -26.30
CA LYS A 83 12.23 -11.28 -26.14
C LYS A 83 11.64 -9.86 -26.14
N CYS A 84 12.31 -8.92 -25.49
CA CYS A 84 11.78 -7.59 -25.20
C CYS A 84 12.25 -6.50 -26.17
N GLY A 85 13.23 -6.80 -27.02
CA GLY A 85 13.85 -5.84 -27.92
C GLY A 85 14.75 -4.84 -27.19
N GLY A 86 15.11 -3.76 -27.87
CA GLY A 86 16.02 -2.73 -27.37
C GLY A 86 17.50 -3.06 -27.56
N ASP A 87 18.35 -2.10 -27.21
CA ASP A 87 19.81 -2.27 -27.21
C ASP A 87 20.24 -3.06 -25.97
N PRO A 88 20.83 -4.27 -26.11
CA PRO A 88 21.25 -5.11 -24.98
C PRO A 88 22.26 -4.45 -24.04
N GLU A 89 22.99 -3.45 -24.50
CA GLU A 89 23.98 -2.72 -23.70
C GLU A 89 23.35 -1.59 -22.85
N THR A 90 22.02 -1.46 -22.87
CA THR A 90 21.29 -0.42 -22.15
C THR A 90 20.17 -1.00 -21.29
N SER A 91 19.89 -0.33 -20.16
CA SER A 91 18.70 -0.60 -19.33
C SER A 91 18.07 0.74 -18.89
N PRO A 92 17.29 1.37 -19.78
CA PRO A 92 16.64 2.64 -19.52
C PRO A 92 15.78 2.63 -18.26
N VAL A 93 15.79 3.74 -17.53
CA VAL A 93 14.88 3.95 -16.40
C VAL A 93 13.49 4.28 -16.93
N ILE A 94 12.50 3.55 -16.43
CA ILE A 94 11.08 3.86 -16.60
C ILE A 94 10.65 4.85 -15.51
N ASN A 95 10.82 4.47 -14.24
CA ASN A 95 10.36 5.27 -13.10
C ASN A 95 11.08 4.88 -11.79
N ARG A 96 10.80 5.62 -10.71
CA ARG A 96 11.23 5.29 -9.34
C ARG A 96 10.05 5.33 -8.40
N TYR A 97 10.11 4.46 -7.40
CA TYR A 97 9.09 4.34 -6.37
C TYR A 97 9.72 4.27 -5.00
N ARG A 98 9.04 4.85 -4.00
CA ARG A 98 9.32 4.60 -2.58
C ARG A 98 8.18 3.82 -1.98
N VAL A 99 8.50 2.73 -1.28
CA VAL A 99 7.54 1.94 -0.51
C VAL A 99 7.88 2.09 0.96
N TYR A 100 6.99 2.73 1.71
CA TYR A 100 7.18 3.01 3.13
C TYR A 100 6.93 1.76 3.98
N ARG A 101 7.92 1.36 4.77
CA ARG A 101 7.90 0.11 5.53
C ARG A 101 6.74 0.00 6.52
N PRO A 102 6.40 1.05 7.31
CA PRO A 102 5.38 0.91 8.34
C PRO A 102 3.96 0.88 7.78
N SER A 103 3.73 1.49 6.62
CA SER A 103 2.38 1.74 6.09
C SER A 103 2.09 1.07 4.75
N GLY A 104 3.11 0.61 4.03
CA GLY A 104 2.98 0.20 2.63
C GLY A 104 2.61 1.33 1.68
N LYS A 105 2.63 2.61 2.13
CA LYS A 105 2.36 3.76 1.26
C LYS A 105 3.38 3.78 0.13
N ILE A 106 2.90 4.00 -1.09
CA ILE A 106 3.74 4.16 -2.28
C ILE A 106 3.81 5.64 -2.66
N GLU A 107 5.02 6.09 -2.96
CA GLU A 107 5.29 7.34 -3.67
C GLU A 107 6.00 7.02 -4.98
N TRP A 108 5.84 7.88 -5.98
CA TRP A 108 6.53 7.80 -7.25
C TRP A 108 7.29 9.10 -7.51
N LEU A 109 8.38 9.01 -8.27
CA LEU A 109 9.16 10.18 -8.63
C LEU A 109 8.57 10.84 -9.88
N GLU A 110 7.96 12.01 -9.72
CA GLU A 110 7.58 12.85 -10.83
C GLU A 110 8.86 13.48 -11.42
N ARG A 111 9.16 13.15 -12.68
CA ARG A 111 10.46 13.40 -13.30
C ARG A 111 10.68 14.85 -13.74
N ILE A 112 9.64 15.62 -13.99
CA ILE A 112 9.77 17.00 -14.50
C ILE A 112 10.26 17.92 -13.40
N GLU A 113 9.69 17.79 -12.21
CA GLU A 113 10.01 18.59 -11.03
C GLU A 113 10.96 17.89 -10.06
N ASP A 114 11.36 16.65 -10.35
CA ASP A 114 12.20 15.78 -9.51
C ASP A 114 11.65 15.64 -8.08
N ASN A 115 10.33 15.45 -7.99
CA ASN A 115 9.60 15.47 -6.73
C ASN A 115 8.91 14.13 -6.46
N TRP A 116 9.01 13.67 -5.21
CA TRP A 116 8.22 12.53 -4.74
C TRP A 116 6.76 12.93 -4.58
N ARG A 117 5.88 12.18 -5.25
CA ARG A 117 4.43 12.39 -5.21
C ARG A 117 3.75 11.13 -4.66
N PRO A 118 2.64 11.27 -3.91
CA PRO A 118 1.79 10.12 -3.58
C PRO A 118 1.44 9.34 -4.85
N TYR A 119 1.45 8.01 -4.76
CA TYR A 119 1.08 7.16 -5.87
C TYR A 119 -0.32 7.49 -6.39
N ASN A 120 -0.42 7.79 -7.69
CA ASN A 120 -1.67 8.00 -8.40
C ASN A 120 -1.51 7.48 -9.84
N PRO A 121 -2.13 6.35 -10.20
CA PRO A 121 -1.92 5.72 -11.49
C PRO A 121 -2.34 6.62 -12.67
N SER A 122 -3.33 7.50 -12.47
CA SER A 122 -3.78 8.43 -13.51
C SER A 122 -2.76 9.53 -13.86
N GLN A 123 -1.76 9.75 -13.01
CA GLN A 123 -0.73 10.77 -13.18
C GLN A 123 0.60 10.19 -13.65
N ILE A 124 0.78 8.87 -13.55
CA ILE A 124 1.99 8.19 -13.98
C ILE A 124 1.92 8.02 -15.50
N LYS A 125 2.79 8.76 -16.17
CA LYS A 125 2.96 8.74 -17.62
C LYS A 125 4.34 8.24 -17.99
#